data_AF-A0A8B0SJT6-F1
#
_entry.id   AF-A0A8B0SJT6-F1
#
_cell.length_a   1.000
_cell.length_b   1.000
_cell.length_c   1.000
_cell.angle_alpha   90.00
_cell.angle_beta   90.00
_cell.angle_gamma   90.00
#
_symmetry.space_group_name_H-M   'P 1'
#
loop_
_entity.id
_entity.type
_entity.pdbx_description
1 polymer ?
#
loop_
_entity_poly.entity_id
_entity_poly.type
_entity_poly.pdbx_seq_one_letter_code
_entity_poly.pdbx_strand_id
1 'polypeptide(L)'
;MYTIPQSRARWMPIIAVLLVITPYVTGCTGESTTAQDTSTTNTGSTTTATVATTAVTTPSTTTSSSTTTSTSKRSYSLVSSSGQIIDANNLNQNSSLSFGSTGVAGRPELEGADLTPLSDAELTAMKTTTTPASRIIQESVLGFDSRFLVNPYAYPERAVALITYNGNTHCTGWLVSKDTLVTAGHCVHSGGSKGNWGAATSFKIYPGLSNGYAPYGSCAPKELYSSYGWITAADGDADIGIIKLNCSVGNSTGYFSYFVANPVDNTSITINGYPGDKANGGQNQQWGSKGTVSHSTESKIYYDNDTVGGMSGAPTWVSNNGTAWALGIHTNGESLLTPNTNAGTRISQDVFDLITAVKELP
;
A
#
# COMPACT_ATOMS: atom_id res chain seq x y z
N MET A 1 -51.22 -38.56 9.02
CA MET A 1 -52.03 -37.56 8.28
C MET A 1 -52.08 -36.29 9.12
N TYR A 2 -51.22 -35.32 8.81
CA TYR A 2 -51.20 -33.99 9.44
C TYR A 2 -51.17 -32.98 8.29
N THR A 3 -52.24 -32.21 8.16
CA THR A 3 -52.45 -31.20 7.12
C THR A 3 -51.89 -29.85 7.57
N ILE A 4 -50.96 -29.31 6.78
CA ILE A 4 -50.40 -27.95 6.89
C ILE A 4 -51.30 -26.99 6.10
N PRO A 5 -51.74 -25.83 6.63
CA PRO A 5 -52.43 -24.83 5.84
C PRO A 5 -51.41 -23.94 5.09
N GLN A 6 -51.51 -23.91 3.77
CA GLN A 6 -50.80 -22.96 2.90
C GLN A 6 -51.47 -21.57 2.96
N SER A 7 -50.80 -20.58 3.55
CA SER A 7 -51.14 -19.17 3.38
C SER A 7 -50.43 -18.60 2.14
N ARG A 8 -51.20 -18.34 1.09
CA ARG A 8 -50.74 -17.65 -0.13
C ARG A 8 -50.59 -16.16 0.14
N ALA A 9 -49.37 -15.66 0.25
CA ALA A 9 -49.08 -14.22 0.21
C ALA A 9 -49.09 -13.76 -1.26
N ARG A 10 -50.09 -12.94 -1.61
CA ARG A 10 -50.18 -12.26 -2.91
C ARG A 10 -49.18 -11.09 -2.94
N TRP A 11 -48.23 -11.16 -3.87
CA TRP A 11 -47.36 -10.05 -4.22
C TRP A 11 -48.13 -9.04 -5.09
N MET A 12 -48.29 -7.81 -4.61
CA MET A 12 -48.71 -6.66 -5.42
C MET A 12 -47.46 -5.92 -5.91
N PRO A 13 -47.33 -5.59 -7.20
CA PRO A 13 -46.23 -4.75 -7.67
C PRO A 13 -46.53 -3.28 -7.33
N ILE A 14 -45.66 -2.66 -6.52
CA ILE A 14 -45.64 -1.21 -6.33
C ILE A 14 -44.87 -0.61 -7.50
N ILE A 15 -45.57 0.11 -8.37
CA ILE A 15 -44.99 0.95 -9.41
C ILE A 15 -44.49 2.24 -8.74
N ALA A 16 -43.17 2.38 -8.61
CA ALA A 16 -42.55 3.64 -8.21
C ALA A 16 -42.38 4.53 -9.45
N VAL A 17 -43.13 5.62 -9.51
CA VAL A 17 -43.00 6.68 -10.52
C VAL A 17 -41.79 7.54 -10.15
N LEU A 18 -40.72 7.46 -10.94
CA LEU A 18 -39.53 8.30 -10.81
C LEU A 18 -39.82 9.67 -11.44
N LEU A 19 -39.95 10.70 -10.61
CA LEU A 19 -40.18 12.09 -11.03
C LEU A 19 -38.80 12.74 -11.25
N VAL A 20 -38.39 12.86 -12.51
CA VAL A 20 -37.14 13.55 -12.90
C VAL A 20 -37.42 15.06 -12.94
N ILE A 21 -36.78 15.81 -12.05
CA ILE A 21 -36.81 17.28 -12.05
C ILE A 21 -35.44 17.75 -12.57
N THR A 22 -35.40 18.25 -13.80
CA THR A 22 -34.25 18.98 -14.36
C THR A 22 -34.39 20.47 -14.11
N PRO A 23 -33.42 21.16 -13.49
CA PRO A 23 -33.36 22.61 -13.56
C PRO A 23 -32.66 23.05 -14.86
N TYR A 24 -33.42 23.74 -15.72
CA TYR A 24 -32.90 24.63 -16.76
C TYR A 24 -32.40 25.93 -16.11
N VAL A 25 -31.23 26.43 -16.51
CA VAL A 25 -30.84 27.83 -16.29
C VAL A 25 -30.46 28.44 -17.63
N THR A 26 -31.37 29.25 -18.15
CA THR A 26 -31.18 30.12 -19.31
C THR A 26 -30.44 31.39 -18.88
N GLY A 27 -29.44 31.79 -19.68
CA GLY A 27 -28.65 32.99 -19.45
C GLY A 27 -29.40 34.29 -19.72
N CYS A 28 -28.86 35.37 -19.17
CA CYS A 28 -29.15 36.75 -19.57
C CYS A 28 -27.84 37.46 -19.92
N THR A 29 -27.89 38.10 -21.07
CA THR A 29 -26.89 38.91 -21.77
C THR A 29 -26.69 40.29 -21.13
N GLY A 30 -25.48 40.84 -21.26
CA GLY A 30 -25.16 42.25 -21.04
C GLY A 30 -23.85 42.58 -21.76
N GLU A 31 -23.93 43.51 -22.71
CA GLU A 31 -22.98 43.78 -23.80
C GLU A 31 -22.17 45.07 -23.55
N SER A 32 -20.99 45.15 -24.19
CA SER A 32 -20.22 46.36 -24.55
C SER A 32 -19.51 47.12 -23.39
N THR A 33 -18.24 47.53 -23.47
CA THR A 33 -17.62 48.32 -24.55
C THR A 33 -16.09 48.12 -24.65
N THR A 34 -15.62 48.27 -25.88
CA THR A 34 -14.23 48.44 -26.34
C THR A 34 -13.58 49.74 -25.85
N ALA A 35 -12.29 49.70 -25.52
CA ALA A 35 -11.37 50.82 -25.76
C ALA A 35 -9.95 50.29 -25.97
N GLN A 36 -9.55 50.34 -27.24
CA GLN A 36 -8.19 50.27 -27.73
C GLN A 36 -7.57 51.67 -27.51
N ASP A 37 -6.32 51.76 -27.05
CA ASP A 37 -5.54 52.99 -27.29
C ASP A 37 -4.08 52.72 -27.66
N THR A 38 -3.68 53.58 -28.58
CA THR A 38 -2.54 53.75 -29.46
C THR A 38 -1.17 53.84 -28.76
N SER A 39 -0.15 53.14 -29.27
CA SER A 39 0.94 53.64 -30.13
C SER A 39 1.63 54.94 -29.68
N THR A 40 2.93 54.90 -29.45
CA THR A 40 3.85 55.94 -29.95
C THR A 40 5.26 55.37 -30.19
N THR A 41 5.68 55.56 -31.43
CA THR A 41 7.03 55.51 -32.00
C THR A 41 7.99 56.51 -31.35
N ASN A 42 9.29 56.17 -31.29
CA ASN A 42 10.31 57.08 -31.82
C ASN A 42 11.61 56.39 -32.25
N THR A 43 12.03 56.83 -33.43
CA THR A 43 13.19 56.53 -34.25
C THR A 43 14.51 57.11 -33.71
N GLY A 44 15.66 56.55 -34.10
CA GLY A 44 16.91 57.34 -34.19
C GLY A 44 18.26 56.61 -34.15
N SER A 45 18.78 56.29 -35.33
CA SER A 45 20.20 56.37 -35.77
C SER A 45 21.33 55.62 -35.05
N THR A 46 21.86 54.63 -35.78
CA THR A 46 23.28 54.26 -36.01
C THR A 46 24.39 55.08 -35.36
N THR A 47 25.33 54.36 -34.70
CA THR A 47 26.78 54.55 -34.83
C THR A 47 27.53 53.22 -34.63
N THR A 48 28.43 52.95 -35.57
CA THR A 48 29.41 51.87 -35.62
C THR A 48 30.54 52.13 -34.61
N ALA A 49 30.89 51.15 -33.77
CA ALA A 49 32.18 51.12 -33.09
C ALA A 49 32.58 49.67 -32.77
N THR A 50 33.59 49.20 -33.50
CA THR A 50 34.34 47.96 -33.28
C THR A 50 35.21 48.10 -32.03
N VAL A 51 35.04 47.27 -31.00
CA VAL A 51 36.01 47.14 -29.90
C VAL A 51 36.13 45.69 -29.43
N ALA A 52 37.35 45.18 -29.59
CA ALA A 52 38.09 44.13 -28.88
C ALA A 52 37.32 43.06 -28.08
N THR A 53 37.50 41.82 -28.53
CA THR A 53 37.35 40.59 -27.76
C THR A 53 38.34 40.53 -26.58
N THR A 54 37.83 40.62 -25.35
CA THR A 54 38.50 40.11 -24.16
C THR A 54 37.72 38.90 -23.65
N ALA A 55 38.38 37.75 -23.63
CA ALA A 55 37.84 36.50 -23.12
C ALA A 55 37.58 36.64 -21.62
N VAL A 56 36.30 36.65 -21.23
CA VAL A 56 35.88 36.44 -19.85
C VAL A 56 35.75 34.93 -19.66
N THR A 57 36.72 34.34 -18.97
CA THR A 57 36.59 32.98 -18.43
C THR A 57 35.46 32.96 -17.41
N THR A 58 34.29 32.50 -17.85
CA THR A 58 33.20 32.11 -16.97
C THR A 58 33.62 30.83 -16.24
N PRO A 59 33.59 30.77 -14.90
CA PRO A 59 33.72 29.49 -14.24
C PRO A 59 32.48 28.68 -14.57
N SER A 60 32.66 27.63 -15.37
CA SER A 60 31.67 26.57 -15.54
C SER A 60 31.44 25.92 -14.18
N THR A 61 30.42 26.37 -13.45
CA THR A 61 29.81 25.58 -12.40
C THR A 61 29.15 24.39 -13.07
N THR A 62 29.91 23.30 -13.17
CA THR A 62 29.34 21.96 -13.34
C THR A 62 28.54 21.67 -12.07
N THR A 63 27.25 22.01 -12.10
CA THR A 63 26.32 21.60 -11.05
C THR A 63 26.17 20.09 -11.20
N SER A 64 26.93 19.34 -10.41
CA SER A 64 26.81 17.89 -10.30
C SER A 64 25.40 17.53 -9.84
N SER A 65 24.58 17.01 -10.76
CA SER A 65 23.29 16.37 -10.47
C SER A 65 23.43 15.06 -9.67
N SER A 66 24.64 14.70 -9.23
CA SER A 66 24.93 13.41 -8.57
C SER A 66 24.43 13.33 -7.13
N THR A 67 24.23 14.46 -6.45
CA THR A 67 23.88 14.44 -5.02
C THR A 67 22.48 13.89 -4.80
N THR A 68 21.48 14.34 -5.58
CA THR A 68 20.07 13.93 -5.44
C THR A 68 19.86 12.45 -5.72
N THR A 69 20.53 11.88 -6.72
CA THR A 69 20.47 10.44 -7.02
C THR A 69 21.08 9.61 -5.90
N SER A 70 22.19 10.06 -5.31
CA SER A 70 22.84 9.35 -4.20
C SER A 70 22.01 9.35 -2.91
N THR A 71 21.33 10.46 -2.59
CA THR A 71 20.43 10.54 -1.43
C THR A 71 19.14 9.76 -1.66
N SER A 72 18.52 9.86 -2.85
CA SER A 72 17.35 9.06 -3.23
C SER A 72 17.64 7.56 -3.09
N LYS A 73 18.76 7.10 -3.67
CA LYS A 73 19.15 5.70 -3.58
C LYS A 73 19.49 5.26 -2.16
N ARG A 74 20.04 6.16 -1.34
CA ARG A 74 20.29 5.89 0.09
C ARG A 74 19.00 5.67 0.87
N SER A 75 17.91 6.36 0.55
CA SER A 75 16.60 6.13 1.18
C SER A 75 16.16 4.67 1.08
N TYR A 76 16.54 3.97 0.01
CA TYR A 76 16.23 2.56 -0.22
C TYR A 76 17.35 1.59 0.21
N SER A 77 18.23 1.97 1.13
CA SER A 77 19.09 1.00 1.80
C SER A 77 18.29 0.16 2.80
N LEU A 78 18.58 -1.13 2.90
CA LEU A 78 17.90 -2.04 3.82
C LEU A 78 18.51 -1.91 5.22
N VAL A 79 17.67 -1.79 6.24
CA VAL A 79 18.11 -1.77 7.65
C VAL A 79 17.33 -2.82 8.45
N SER A 80 18.03 -3.63 9.24
CA SER A 80 17.42 -4.62 10.15
C SER A 80 17.24 -4.06 11.57
N SER A 81 16.33 -4.67 12.34
CA SER A 81 16.17 -4.38 13.77
C SER A 81 17.40 -4.75 14.62
N SER A 82 18.24 -5.67 14.15
CA SER A 82 19.56 -5.99 14.72
C SER A 82 20.68 -5.00 14.32
N GLY A 83 20.38 -4.01 13.49
CA GLY A 83 21.30 -2.94 13.11
C GLY A 83 22.17 -3.25 11.88
N GLN A 84 21.90 -4.33 11.15
CA GLN A 84 22.54 -4.60 9.86
C GLN A 84 22.04 -3.60 8.82
N ILE A 85 22.96 -2.98 8.09
CA ILE A 85 22.64 -2.08 6.97
C ILE A 85 23.20 -2.69 5.69
N ILE A 86 22.36 -2.83 4.67
CA ILE A 86 22.77 -3.23 3.32
C ILE A 86 22.50 -2.05 2.39
N ASP A 87 23.56 -1.48 1.83
CA ASP A 87 23.49 -0.34 0.91
C ASP A 87 22.72 -0.74 -0.36
N ALA A 88 21.81 0.12 -0.80
CA ALA A 88 21.02 -0.08 -2.02
C ALA A 88 21.88 -0.37 -3.26
N ASN A 89 23.10 0.18 -3.34
CA ASN A 89 24.02 -0.10 -4.44
C ASN A 89 24.49 -1.56 -4.51
N ASN A 90 24.41 -2.28 -3.40
CA ASN A 90 24.75 -3.70 -3.31
C ASN A 90 23.52 -4.61 -3.47
N LEU A 91 22.31 -4.02 -3.64
CA LEU A 91 21.08 -4.77 -3.80
C LEU A 91 20.66 -4.95 -5.26
N ASN A 92 21.31 -4.24 -6.20
CA ASN A 92 20.92 -4.18 -7.61
C ASN A 92 20.65 -5.58 -8.19
N GLN A 93 19.38 -5.90 -8.45
CA GLN A 93 19.01 -7.12 -9.16
C GLN A 93 18.87 -6.83 -10.67
N ASN A 94 19.30 -7.79 -11.50
CA ASN A 94 19.07 -7.72 -12.95
C ASN A 94 17.68 -8.22 -13.35
N SER A 95 16.73 -8.30 -12.40
CA SER A 95 15.37 -8.78 -12.62
C SER A 95 14.36 -7.71 -12.19
N SER A 96 13.24 -7.68 -12.90
CA SER A 96 12.05 -6.88 -12.56
C SER A 96 10.84 -7.75 -12.25
N LEU A 97 11.01 -9.08 -12.24
CA LEU A 97 9.96 -10.07 -12.00
C LEU A 97 10.44 -11.06 -10.93
N SER A 98 9.58 -11.31 -9.94
CA SER A 98 9.74 -12.40 -8.99
C SER A 98 8.47 -13.23 -8.97
N PHE A 99 8.61 -14.52 -9.31
CA PHE A 99 7.48 -15.44 -9.35
C PHE A 99 7.14 -15.97 -7.95
N GLY A 100 5.84 -15.97 -7.66
CA GLY A 100 5.26 -16.54 -6.47
C GLY A 100 5.01 -18.04 -6.59
N SER A 101 4.24 -18.57 -5.64
CA SER A 101 3.75 -19.94 -5.65
C SER A 101 2.31 -19.95 -5.14
N THR A 102 1.48 -20.84 -5.67
CA THR A 102 0.14 -21.06 -5.14
C THR A 102 0.16 -21.81 -3.80
N GLY A 103 1.32 -22.35 -3.40
CA GLY A 103 1.46 -23.25 -2.25
C GLY A 103 0.90 -24.64 -2.53
N VAL A 104 1.02 -25.54 -1.56
CA VAL A 104 0.48 -26.90 -1.64
C VAL A 104 -0.87 -27.01 -0.93
N ALA A 105 -1.78 -27.82 -1.49
CA ALA A 105 -3.02 -28.19 -0.83
C ALA A 105 -2.76 -29.31 0.19
N GLY A 106 -3.38 -29.23 1.37
CA GLY A 106 -2.99 -30.02 2.54
C GLY A 106 -1.99 -29.23 3.39
N ARG A 107 -1.83 -29.59 4.66
CA ARG A 107 -0.98 -28.88 5.63
C ARG A 107 0.47 -29.44 5.76
N PRO A 108 1.13 -30.05 4.76
CA PRO A 108 2.53 -30.37 4.96
C PRO A 108 3.32 -29.05 4.89
N GLU A 109 4.17 -28.79 5.89
CA GLU A 109 5.09 -27.65 5.98
C GLU A 109 4.58 -26.37 6.69
N LEU A 110 3.73 -26.51 7.72
CA LEU A 110 3.60 -25.47 8.78
C LEU A 110 4.80 -25.52 9.75
N GLU A 111 6.02 -25.68 9.24
CA GLU A 111 7.23 -25.79 10.06
C GLU A 111 7.45 -24.48 10.83
N GLY A 112 7.47 -24.58 12.16
CA GLY A 112 7.68 -23.45 13.07
C GLY A 112 6.46 -22.57 13.35
N ALA A 113 5.30 -22.82 12.72
CA ALA A 113 4.07 -22.08 13.03
C ALA A 113 3.44 -22.58 14.34
N ASP A 114 2.97 -21.64 15.17
CA ASP A 114 2.18 -21.94 16.36
C ASP A 114 0.74 -22.24 15.97
N LEU A 115 0.33 -23.51 16.13
CA LEU A 115 -1.02 -23.98 15.79
C LEU A 115 -1.99 -23.90 16.97
N THR A 116 -1.58 -23.31 18.09
CA THR A 116 -2.47 -23.10 19.24
C THR A 116 -3.66 -22.24 18.80
N PRO A 117 -4.89 -22.74 18.96
CA PRO A 117 -6.08 -21.94 18.64
C PRO A 117 -6.10 -20.65 19.46
N LEU A 118 -6.56 -19.56 18.85
CA LEU A 118 -6.78 -18.29 19.54
C LEU A 118 -7.73 -18.49 20.71
N SER A 119 -7.30 -18.09 21.90
CA SER A 119 -8.13 -18.08 23.09
C SER A 119 -9.16 -16.95 23.04
N ASP A 120 -10.25 -17.07 23.80
CA ASP A 120 -11.27 -16.01 23.93
C ASP A 120 -10.66 -14.68 24.40
N ALA A 121 -9.62 -14.75 25.25
CA ALA A 121 -8.89 -13.58 25.74
C ALA A 121 -8.11 -12.91 24.61
N GLU A 122 -7.44 -13.68 23.75
CA GLU A 122 -6.73 -13.16 22.58
C GLU A 122 -7.70 -12.57 21.56
N LEU A 123 -8.80 -13.26 21.25
CA LEU A 123 -9.86 -12.74 20.38
C LEU A 123 -10.41 -11.42 20.93
N THR A 124 -10.65 -11.36 22.24
CA THR A 124 -11.12 -10.14 22.91
C THR A 124 -10.05 -9.04 22.94
N ALA A 125 -8.76 -9.38 22.96
CA ALA A 125 -7.65 -8.43 22.93
C ALA A 125 -7.38 -7.91 21.51
N MET A 126 -7.72 -8.68 20.47
CA MET A 126 -7.72 -8.27 19.07
C MET A 126 -8.88 -7.30 18.76
N LYS A 127 -9.06 -6.31 19.64
CA LYS A 127 -9.97 -5.19 19.50
C LYS A 127 -9.28 -4.08 18.71
N THR A 128 -10.10 -3.39 17.93
CA THR A 128 -9.68 -2.20 17.22
C THR A 128 -9.27 -1.12 18.22
N THR A 129 -8.00 -0.74 18.20
CA THR A 129 -7.60 0.54 18.78
C THR A 129 -7.83 1.60 17.71
N THR A 130 -9.09 2.04 17.50
CA THR A 130 -9.35 3.32 16.84
C THR A 130 -9.04 4.46 17.82
N THR A 131 -7.82 4.51 18.34
CA THR A 131 -7.34 5.77 18.91
C THR A 131 -6.74 6.52 17.73
N PRO A 132 -7.25 7.72 17.38
CA PRO A 132 -6.58 8.58 16.41
C PRO A 132 -5.28 9.06 17.06
N ALA A 133 -4.26 8.21 17.06
CA ALA A 133 -2.90 8.67 17.25
C ALA A 133 -2.63 9.55 16.03
N SER A 134 -2.68 10.88 16.23
CA SER A 134 -2.25 11.95 15.32
C SER A 134 -1.45 11.48 14.11
N ARG A 135 -2.11 10.86 13.14
CA ARG A 135 -1.55 10.47 11.85
C ARG A 135 -2.09 11.50 10.89
N ILE A 136 -1.20 12.28 10.32
CA ILE A 136 -1.49 13.40 9.41
C ILE A 136 -2.20 12.92 8.11
N ILE A 137 -2.38 11.61 7.92
CA ILE A 137 -3.00 10.99 6.73
C ILE A 137 -3.68 9.69 7.15
N GLN A 138 -5.02 9.70 7.21
CA GLN A 138 -5.85 8.57 7.60
C GLN A 138 -6.26 7.81 6.34
N GLU A 139 -6.16 6.48 6.37
CA GLU A 139 -6.73 5.57 5.35
C GLU A 139 -8.24 5.79 5.24
N SER A 140 -8.73 5.96 4.01
CA SER A 140 -10.06 6.54 3.77
C SER A 140 -10.97 5.62 2.97
N VAL A 141 -12.23 5.52 3.42
CA VAL A 141 -13.34 5.13 2.55
C VAL A 141 -13.67 6.34 1.68
N LEU A 142 -13.64 6.17 0.36
CA LEU A 142 -13.81 7.20 -0.64
C LEU A 142 -15.25 7.20 -1.14
N GLY A 143 -16.09 8.04 -0.56
CA GLY A 143 -17.51 8.07 -0.86
C GLY A 143 -18.23 6.86 -0.25
N PHE A 144 -18.76 5.96 -1.08
CA PHE A 144 -19.49 4.78 -0.62
C PHE A 144 -18.54 3.61 -0.37
N ASP A 145 -18.66 2.96 0.78
CA ASP A 145 -17.85 1.79 1.14
C ASP A 145 -18.13 0.60 0.22
N SER A 146 -17.25 0.41 -0.77
CA SER A 146 -17.30 -0.67 -1.76
C SER A 146 -16.60 -1.96 -1.32
N ARG A 147 -16.06 -1.98 -0.09
CA ARG A 147 -15.31 -3.14 0.41
C ARG A 147 -16.21 -4.36 0.52
N PHE A 148 -15.67 -5.52 0.14
CA PHE A 148 -16.35 -6.81 0.20
C PHE A 148 -15.59 -7.79 1.09
N LEU A 149 -16.34 -8.65 1.77
CA LEU A 149 -15.76 -9.73 2.57
C LEU A 149 -15.03 -10.73 1.66
N VAL A 150 -13.82 -11.10 2.06
CA VAL A 150 -12.95 -12.02 1.31
C VAL A 150 -12.94 -13.39 1.98
N ASN A 151 -12.92 -14.45 1.17
CA ASN A 151 -12.69 -15.82 1.64
C ASN A 151 -11.17 -16.10 1.65
N PRO A 152 -10.52 -16.18 2.82
CA PRO A 152 -9.06 -16.28 2.89
C PRO A 152 -8.55 -17.72 2.89
N TYR A 153 -9.37 -18.70 2.47
CA TYR A 153 -8.92 -20.10 2.36
C TYR A 153 -8.34 -20.44 0.97
N ALA A 154 -8.58 -19.61 -0.03
CA ALA A 154 -8.04 -19.75 -1.39
C ALA A 154 -6.76 -18.91 -1.57
N TYR A 155 -5.93 -19.30 -2.53
CA TYR A 155 -4.86 -18.43 -3.03
C TYR A 155 -5.47 -17.40 -4.00
N PRO A 156 -5.05 -16.11 -3.96
CA PRO A 156 -3.97 -15.54 -3.15
C PRO A 156 -4.34 -15.07 -1.73
N GLU A 157 -5.62 -15.07 -1.38
CA GLU A 157 -6.15 -14.45 -0.17
C GLU A 157 -5.54 -15.03 1.12
N ARG A 158 -5.25 -16.33 1.14
CA ARG A 158 -4.59 -17.03 2.24
C ARG A 158 -3.12 -16.64 2.47
N ALA A 159 -2.48 -16.03 1.47
CA ALA A 159 -1.11 -15.53 1.57
C ALA A 159 -1.04 -14.08 2.11
N VAL A 160 -2.20 -13.45 2.33
CA VAL A 160 -2.33 -12.18 3.05
C VAL A 160 -2.59 -12.48 4.53
N ALA A 161 -1.91 -11.77 5.42
CA ALA A 161 -1.86 -12.03 6.84
C ALA A 161 -2.28 -10.81 7.66
N LEU A 162 -3.01 -11.08 8.75
CA LEU A 162 -3.20 -10.10 9.81
C LEU A 162 -1.90 -10.00 10.61
N ILE A 163 -1.43 -8.78 10.84
CA ILE A 163 -0.36 -8.48 11.79
C ILE A 163 -1.01 -7.90 13.05
N THR A 164 -0.74 -8.53 14.18
CA THR A 164 -1.09 -8.00 15.50
C THR A 164 0.15 -7.48 16.21
N TYR A 165 -0.03 -6.46 17.05
CA TYR A 165 1.02 -5.92 17.92
C TYR A 165 0.47 -5.71 19.34
N ASN A 166 1.13 -6.31 20.34
CA ASN A 166 0.65 -6.36 21.72
C ASN A 166 -0.80 -6.89 21.83
N GLY A 167 -1.15 -7.87 20.99
CA GLY A 167 -2.48 -8.47 20.94
C GLY A 167 -3.53 -7.68 20.15
N ASN A 168 -3.26 -6.44 19.75
CA ASN A 168 -4.20 -5.61 18.99
C ASN A 168 -4.03 -5.80 17.48
N THR A 169 -5.11 -5.64 16.72
CA THR A 169 -5.05 -5.48 15.26
C THR A 169 -4.18 -4.26 14.93
N HIS A 170 -3.16 -4.46 14.10
CA HIS A 170 -2.12 -3.45 13.84
C HIS A 170 -1.99 -3.13 12.35
N CYS A 171 -1.67 -4.13 11.54
CA CYS A 171 -1.41 -3.96 10.12
C CYS A 171 -1.82 -5.21 9.31
N THR A 172 -1.65 -5.12 8.00
CA THR A 172 -1.72 -6.24 7.06
C THR A 172 -0.34 -6.48 6.46
N GLY A 173 0.00 -7.74 6.22
CA GLY A 173 1.15 -8.08 5.38
C GLY A 173 0.82 -9.18 4.39
N TRP A 174 1.76 -9.51 3.52
CA TRP A 174 1.58 -10.52 2.48
C TRP A 174 2.89 -11.25 2.19
N LEU A 175 2.80 -12.56 1.94
CA LEU A 175 3.96 -13.41 1.76
C LEU A 175 4.55 -13.26 0.36
N VAL A 176 5.88 -13.25 0.26
CA VAL A 176 6.67 -13.18 -0.98
C VAL A 176 7.66 -14.35 -1.14
N SER A 177 7.77 -15.18 -0.11
CA SER A 177 8.50 -16.45 -0.09
C SER A 177 7.90 -17.35 0.99
N LYS A 178 8.53 -18.50 1.26
CA LYS A 178 8.14 -19.41 2.34
C LYS A 178 8.08 -18.75 3.73
N ASP A 179 8.91 -17.75 3.99
CA ASP A 179 9.15 -17.18 5.33
C ASP A 179 9.32 -15.66 5.33
N THR A 180 9.03 -14.98 4.23
CA THR A 180 9.23 -13.53 4.10
C THR A 180 7.91 -12.85 3.81
N LEU A 181 7.57 -11.86 4.63
CA LEU A 181 6.32 -11.10 4.58
C LEU A 181 6.62 -9.62 4.32
N VAL A 182 5.95 -9.01 3.35
CA VAL A 182 6.02 -7.57 3.07
C VAL A 182 4.87 -6.85 3.78
N THR A 183 5.13 -5.64 4.27
CA THR A 183 4.19 -4.74 4.96
C THR A 183 4.65 -3.27 4.79
N ALA A 184 3.97 -2.31 5.42
CA ALA A 184 4.47 -0.92 5.51
C ALA A 184 5.58 -0.78 6.56
N GLY A 185 6.48 0.18 6.38
CA GLY A 185 7.58 0.47 7.30
C GLY A 185 7.06 0.91 8.68
N HIS A 186 6.00 1.70 8.70
CA HIS A 186 5.35 2.14 9.92
C HIS A 186 4.73 1.00 10.74
N CYS A 187 4.58 -0.19 10.15
CA CYS A 187 4.11 -1.38 10.87
C CYS A 187 5.22 -2.04 11.70
N VAL A 188 6.49 -1.85 11.32
CA VAL A 188 7.63 -2.50 11.97
C VAL A 188 8.54 -1.51 12.72
N HIS A 189 8.50 -0.23 12.36
CA HIS A 189 9.29 0.84 12.97
C HIS A 189 8.48 2.13 13.04
N SER A 190 8.55 2.88 14.15
CA SER A 190 7.72 4.08 14.34
C SER A 190 8.10 5.31 13.48
N GLY A 191 9.12 5.17 12.64
CA GLY A 191 9.61 6.19 11.70
C GLY A 191 10.53 7.25 12.34
N GLY A 192 11.44 7.79 11.54
CA GLY A 192 12.31 8.89 11.91
C GLY A 192 13.47 8.50 12.83
N SER A 193 14.48 9.37 12.93
CA SER A 193 15.74 9.10 13.67
C SER A 193 15.60 8.84 15.17
N LYS A 194 14.44 9.15 15.76
CA LYS A 194 14.08 8.86 17.16
C LYS A 194 13.06 7.73 17.28
N GLY A 195 12.71 7.10 16.16
CA GLY A 195 11.78 6.00 16.11
C GLY A 195 12.36 4.74 16.72
N ASN A 196 11.47 3.80 17.04
CA ASN A 196 11.83 2.52 17.62
C ASN A 196 11.29 1.39 16.74
N TRP A 197 12.06 0.31 16.68
CA TRP A 197 11.57 -0.97 16.16
C TRP A 197 10.49 -1.52 17.08
N GLY A 198 9.50 -2.18 16.48
CA GLY A 198 8.57 -2.99 17.24
C GLY A 198 9.31 -4.16 17.91
N ALA A 199 8.92 -4.51 19.13
CA ALA A 199 9.50 -5.67 19.80
C ALA A 199 9.01 -6.96 19.12
N ALA A 200 9.93 -7.83 18.66
CA ALA A 200 9.58 -9.08 17.98
C ALA A 200 8.58 -9.94 18.78
N THR A 201 8.70 -9.97 20.11
CA THR A 201 7.81 -10.69 21.03
C THR A 201 6.38 -10.16 21.08
N SER A 202 6.17 -8.92 20.64
CA SER A 202 4.86 -8.28 20.61
C SER A 202 4.08 -8.58 19.33
N PHE A 203 4.73 -9.15 18.31
CA PHE A 203 4.08 -9.47 17.04
C PHE A 203 3.52 -10.90 17.03
N LYS A 204 2.33 -11.04 16.45
CA LYS A 204 1.85 -12.32 15.89
C LYS A 204 1.29 -12.08 14.50
N ILE A 205 1.70 -12.93 13.55
CA ILE A 205 1.33 -12.86 12.13
C ILE A 205 0.43 -14.05 11.83
N TYR A 206 -0.79 -13.79 11.35
CA TYR A 206 -1.81 -14.81 11.08
C TYR A 206 -2.21 -14.81 9.59
N PRO A 207 -1.56 -15.63 8.76
CA PRO A 207 -1.96 -15.80 7.36
C PRO A 207 -3.38 -16.36 7.27
N GLY A 208 -4.19 -15.76 6.40
CA GLY A 208 -5.53 -16.23 6.09
C GLY A 208 -6.49 -16.28 7.29
N LEU A 209 -6.26 -15.48 8.34
CA LEU A 209 -7.18 -15.38 9.47
C LEU A 209 -8.58 -15.00 8.99
N SER A 210 -9.61 -15.66 9.52
CA SER A 210 -11.01 -15.30 9.29
C SER A 210 -11.86 -15.58 10.50
N ASN A 211 -12.63 -14.59 10.97
CA ASN A 211 -13.63 -14.76 12.01
C ASN A 211 -13.07 -15.44 13.28
N GLY A 212 -11.89 -15.00 13.73
CA GLY A 212 -11.20 -15.58 14.88
C GLY A 212 -10.57 -16.97 14.65
N TYR A 213 -10.66 -17.52 13.45
CA TYR A 213 -10.02 -18.77 13.07
C TYR A 213 -8.70 -18.51 12.34
N ALA A 214 -7.61 -19.11 12.82
CA ALA A 214 -6.28 -19.06 12.24
C ALA A 214 -5.95 -20.40 11.54
N PRO A 215 -6.36 -20.60 10.27
CA PRO A 215 -6.23 -21.89 9.58
C PRO A 215 -4.79 -22.40 9.44
N TYR A 216 -3.82 -21.48 9.44
CA TYR A 216 -2.39 -21.74 9.28
C TYR A 216 -1.58 -21.44 10.55
N GLY A 217 -2.27 -21.26 11.69
CA GLY A 217 -1.63 -20.85 12.95
C GLY A 217 -1.08 -19.43 12.90
N SER A 218 -0.05 -19.18 13.71
CA SER A 218 0.63 -17.89 13.77
C SER A 218 2.15 -18.04 13.69
N CYS A 219 2.80 -17.00 13.19
CA CYS A 219 4.26 -16.89 13.17
C CYS A 219 4.71 -15.63 13.90
N ALA A 220 5.98 -15.61 14.31
CA ALA A 220 6.63 -14.46 14.91
C ALA A 220 7.79 -13.98 14.04
N PRO A 221 8.20 -12.70 14.14
CA PRO A 221 9.41 -12.20 13.50
C PRO A 221 10.66 -12.89 14.04
N LYS A 222 11.53 -13.37 13.16
CA LYS A 222 12.97 -13.57 13.43
C LYS A 222 13.70 -12.23 13.41
N GLU A 223 13.37 -11.40 12.43
CA GLU A 223 14.03 -10.12 12.17
C GLU A 223 13.04 -9.20 11.45
N LEU A 224 13.08 -7.91 11.80
CA LEU A 224 12.33 -6.86 11.13
C LEU A 224 13.28 -6.07 10.25
N TYR A 225 12.79 -5.65 9.08
CA TYR A 225 13.54 -4.80 8.16
C TYR A 225 12.69 -3.63 7.69
N SER A 226 13.35 -2.52 7.40
CA SER A 226 12.74 -1.31 6.86
C SER A 226 13.75 -0.57 6.01
N SER A 227 13.26 0.35 5.17
CA SER A 227 14.12 1.26 4.42
C SER A 227 14.83 2.27 5.34
N TYR A 228 16.02 2.72 4.93
CA TYR A 228 16.76 3.77 5.61
C TYR A 228 16.00 5.10 5.65
N GLY A 229 15.30 5.46 4.55
CA GLY A 229 14.49 6.69 4.46
C GLY A 229 13.38 6.70 5.50
N TRP A 230 12.70 5.57 5.69
CA TRP A 230 11.68 5.45 6.74
C TRP A 230 12.27 5.58 8.15
N ILE A 231 13.32 4.81 8.46
CA ILE A 231 13.85 4.78 9.83
C ILE A 231 14.60 6.05 10.23
N THR A 232 14.99 6.91 9.29
CA THR A 232 15.75 8.14 9.61
C THR A 232 14.92 9.41 9.45
N ALA A 233 14.01 9.45 8.47
CA ALA A 233 13.25 10.65 8.13
C ALA A 233 11.73 10.48 8.21
N ALA A 234 11.23 9.26 8.49
CA ALA A 234 9.81 8.91 8.31
C ALA A 234 9.32 9.26 6.90
N ASP A 235 10.20 9.05 5.91
CA ASP A 235 9.92 9.36 4.52
C ASP A 235 8.80 8.47 3.99
N GLY A 236 7.66 9.10 3.67
CA GLY A 236 6.47 8.41 3.16
C GLY A 236 6.75 7.65 1.87
N ASP A 237 7.66 8.14 1.02
CA ASP A 237 8.03 7.49 -0.25
C ASP A 237 8.83 6.21 -0.03
N ALA A 238 9.45 6.07 1.14
CA ALA A 238 10.22 4.90 1.53
C ALA A 238 9.52 4.09 2.65
N ASP A 239 8.21 4.28 2.89
CA ASP A 239 7.45 3.55 3.93
C ASP A 239 7.28 2.06 3.55
N ILE A 240 8.33 1.27 3.83
CA ILE A 240 8.49 -0.12 3.41
C ILE A 240 8.94 -0.93 4.63
N GLY A 241 8.23 -2.00 4.93
CA GLY A 241 8.57 -2.94 5.99
C GLY A 241 8.62 -4.37 5.44
N ILE A 242 9.57 -5.15 5.91
CA ILE A 242 9.68 -6.57 5.57
C ILE A 242 9.95 -7.34 6.85
N ILE A 243 9.28 -8.47 7.04
CA ILE A 243 9.40 -9.33 8.21
C ILE A 243 9.92 -10.69 7.74
N LYS A 244 11.06 -11.11 8.28
CA LYS A 244 11.52 -12.50 8.17
C LYS A 244 10.88 -13.29 9.30
N LEU A 245 10.14 -14.33 8.96
CA LEU A 245 9.33 -15.13 9.88
C LEU A 245 10.14 -16.28 10.48
N ASN A 246 9.74 -16.70 11.68
CA ASN A 246 10.29 -17.88 12.35
C ASN A 246 9.71 -19.21 11.85
N CYS A 247 8.85 -19.17 10.84
CA CYS A 247 8.14 -20.29 10.27
C CYS A 247 8.24 -20.27 8.74
N SER A 248 7.95 -21.39 8.08
CA SER A 248 7.89 -21.49 6.61
C SER A 248 6.46 -21.57 6.06
N VAL A 249 5.53 -20.82 6.65
CA VAL A 249 4.07 -20.88 6.35
C VAL A 249 3.71 -20.64 4.89
N GLY A 250 4.56 -19.90 4.15
CA GLY A 250 4.40 -19.63 2.72
C GLY A 250 4.39 -20.88 1.84
N ASN A 251 4.94 -22.01 2.30
CA ASN A 251 4.84 -23.28 1.57
C ASN A 251 3.39 -23.79 1.51
N SER A 252 2.62 -23.58 2.59
CA SER A 252 1.20 -23.95 2.68
C SER A 252 0.27 -22.90 2.07
N THR A 253 0.49 -21.62 2.37
CA THR A 253 -0.40 -20.55 1.88
C THR A 253 -0.14 -20.19 0.43
N GLY A 254 1.05 -20.49 -0.08
CA GLY A 254 1.58 -19.81 -1.24
C GLY A 254 2.02 -18.39 -0.88
N TYR A 255 2.52 -17.70 -1.88
CA TYR A 255 3.01 -16.33 -1.79
C TYR A 255 2.88 -15.62 -3.14
N PHE A 256 2.83 -14.30 -3.09
CA PHE A 256 2.60 -13.46 -4.25
C PHE A 256 3.82 -13.44 -5.18
N SER A 257 3.53 -13.29 -6.47
CA SER A 257 4.52 -12.72 -7.38
C SER A 257 4.57 -11.21 -7.17
N TYR A 258 5.69 -10.58 -7.50
CA TYR A 258 5.80 -9.12 -7.49
C TYR A 258 6.69 -8.66 -8.64
N PHE A 259 6.47 -7.43 -9.09
CA PHE A 259 7.14 -6.91 -10.27
C PHE A 259 7.26 -5.39 -10.27
N VAL A 260 8.23 -4.90 -11.05
CA VAL A 260 8.36 -3.49 -11.39
C VAL A 260 7.45 -3.18 -12.56
N ALA A 261 6.24 -2.69 -12.26
CA ALA A 261 5.23 -2.40 -13.26
C ALA A 261 5.52 -1.09 -14.02
N ASN A 262 5.42 -1.10 -15.35
CA ASN A 262 5.51 0.09 -16.19
C ASN A 262 4.80 -0.10 -17.55
N PRO A 263 3.82 0.75 -17.93
CA PRO A 263 3.17 1.79 -17.11
C PRO A 263 2.32 1.16 -15.99
N VAL A 264 1.93 1.98 -15.01
CA VAL A 264 1.08 1.53 -13.89
C VAL A 264 -0.26 2.29 -13.79
N ASP A 265 -0.32 3.51 -14.33
CA ASP A 265 -1.54 4.31 -14.40
C ASP A 265 -2.64 3.59 -15.19
N ASN A 266 -3.89 3.81 -14.79
CA ASN A 266 -5.09 3.16 -15.34
C ASN A 266 -5.13 1.63 -15.19
N THR A 267 -4.28 1.06 -14.33
CA THR A 267 -4.33 -0.38 -14.01
C THR A 267 -5.43 -0.65 -13.00
N SER A 268 -6.37 -1.54 -13.33
CA SER A 268 -7.33 -2.04 -12.35
C SER A 268 -6.65 -2.98 -11.36
N ILE A 269 -6.75 -2.66 -10.07
CA ILE A 269 -6.08 -3.36 -8.98
C ILE A 269 -7.06 -3.86 -7.94
N THR A 270 -6.67 -4.94 -7.26
CA THR A 270 -7.28 -5.40 -6.03
C THR A 270 -6.37 -5.06 -4.86
N ILE A 271 -6.98 -4.65 -3.75
CA ILE A 271 -6.35 -4.59 -2.44
C ILE A 271 -7.17 -5.43 -1.47
N ASN A 272 -6.52 -6.20 -0.62
CA ASN A 272 -7.19 -6.94 0.45
C ASN A 272 -6.31 -6.98 1.70
N GLY A 273 -6.96 -6.87 2.86
CA GLY A 273 -6.29 -6.80 4.15
C GLY A 273 -7.27 -6.86 5.31
N TYR A 274 -6.84 -6.42 6.48
CA TYR A 274 -7.59 -6.54 7.73
C TYR A 274 -7.96 -5.16 8.28
N PRO A 275 -9.05 -4.56 7.79
CA PRO A 275 -9.48 -3.25 8.26
C PRO A 275 -9.99 -3.32 9.70
N GLY A 276 -9.55 -2.37 10.51
CA GLY A 276 -9.90 -2.30 11.92
C GLY A 276 -11.39 -2.00 12.17
N ASP A 277 -12.06 -1.27 11.28
CA ASP A 277 -13.49 -0.95 11.41
C ASP A 277 -14.41 -2.19 11.23
N LYS A 278 -13.88 -3.29 10.69
CA LYS A 278 -14.59 -4.57 10.56
C LYS A 278 -14.16 -5.62 11.59
N ALA A 279 -13.26 -5.28 12.52
CA ALA A 279 -12.76 -6.17 13.57
C ALA A 279 -13.73 -6.28 14.76
N ASN A 280 -14.96 -6.73 14.51
CA ASN A 280 -16.03 -6.80 15.51
C ASN A 280 -15.74 -7.86 16.59
N GLY A 281 -15.30 -7.44 17.77
CA GLY A 281 -15.16 -8.33 18.94
C GLY A 281 -14.20 -9.51 18.73
N GLY A 282 -13.09 -9.29 18.01
CA GLY A 282 -12.11 -10.33 17.72
C GLY A 282 -12.36 -11.12 16.43
N GLN A 283 -13.50 -10.88 15.77
CA GLN A 283 -13.85 -11.49 14.48
C GLN A 283 -13.15 -10.77 13.33
N ASN A 284 -11.83 -10.66 13.41
CA ASN A 284 -11.03 -10.09 12.34
C ASN A 284 -11.24 -10.91 11.06
N GLN A 285 -11.61 -10.22 9.99
CA GLN A 285 -11.88 -10.80 8.69
C GLN A 285 -11.08 -10.05 7.64
N GLN A 286 -10.76 -10.75 6.57
CA GLN A 286 -10.14 -10.11 5.43
C GLN A 286 -11.21 -9.44 4.57
N TRP A 287 -10.96 -8.20 4.19
CA TRP A 287 -11.82 -7.42 3.30
C TRP A 287 -11.01 -6.93 2.12
N GLY A 288 -11.66 -6.90 0.96
CA GLY A 288 -11.08 -6.47 -0.30
C GLY A 288 -11.79 -5.26 -0.88
N SER A 289 -11.08 -4.49 -1.70
CA SER A 289 -11.65 -3.46 -2.55
C SER A 289 -11.03 -3.60 -3.95
N LYS A 290 -11.83 -3.29 -4.98
CA LYS A 290 -11.39 -3.21 -6.37
C LYS A 290 -11.47 -1.76 -6.81
N GLY A 291 -10.47 -1.33 -7.55
CA GLY A 291 -10.31 0.04 -7.98
C GLY A 291 -9.28 0.15 -9.10
N THR A 292 -8.87 1.37 -9.40
CA THR A 292 -7.96 1.69 -10.48
C THR A 292 -6.88 2.65 -9.98
N VAL A 293 -5.64 2.42 -10.42
CA VAL A 293 -4.57 3.40 -10.20
C VAL A 293 -4.86 4.64 -11.04
N SER A 294 -5.17 5.75 -10.38
CA SER A 294 -5.49 7.02 -11.03
C SER A 294 -4.23 7.75 -11.52
N HIS A 295 -3.13 7.63 -10.78
CA HIS A 295 -1.84 8.24 -11.10
C HIS A 295 -0.71 7.55 -10.32
N SER A 296 0.53 7.69 -10.79
CA SER A 296 1.73 7.21 -10.12
C SER A 296 2.90 8.18 -10.23
N THR A 297 3.79 8.14 -9.24
CA THR A 297 5.12 8.72 -9.30
C THR A 297 6.15 7.61 -9.42
N GLU A 298 7.44 7.96 -9.31
CA GLU A 298 8.51 6.97 -9.22
C GLU A 298 8.38 6.08 -7.97
N SER A 299 7.89 6.65 -6.85
CA SER A 299 7.85 6.04 -5.52
C SER A 299 6.44 5.64 -5.06
N LYS A 300 5.37 6.21 -5.65
CA LYS A 300 3.99 6.03 -5.19
C LYS A 300 3.03 5.64 -6.30
N ILE A 301 1.97 4.94 -5.89
CA ILE A 301 0.75 4.73 -6.67
C ILE A 301 -0.44 5.28 -5.89
N TYR A 302 -1.38 5.90 -6.59
CA TYR A 302 -2.60 6.49 -6.05
C TYR A 302 -3.80 5.82 -6.69
N TYR A 303 -4.81 5.48 -5.89
CA TYR A 303 -5.95 4.67 -6.35
C TYR A 303 -7.22 4.99 -5.57
N ASP A 304 -8.34 4.61 -6.15
CA ASP A 304 -9.69 4.83 -5.61
C ASP A 304 -10.22 3.63 -4.79
N ASN A 305 -9.40 2.60 -4.54
CA ASN A 305 -9.78 1.50 -3.65
C ASN A 305 -10.01 2.02 -2.22
N ASP A 306 -11.12 1.61 -1.60
CA ASP A 306 -11.43 1.90 -0.20
C ASP A 306 -10.51 1.15 0.77
N THR A 307 -9.94 1.88 1.73
CA THR A 307 -9.14 1.31 2.82
C THR A 307 -9.42 2.02 4.14
N VAL A 308 -9.07 1.40 5.27
CA VAL A 308 -9.03 2.06 6.58
C VAL A 308 -7.95 1.43 7.43
N GLY A 309 -7.58 2.13 8.51
CA GLY A 309 -6.53 1.70 9.45
C GLY A 309 -6.59 0.21 9.79
N GLY A 310 -5.43 -0.44 9.74
CA GLY A 310 -5.27 -1.90 9.81
C GLY A 310 -5.00 -2.53 8.44
N MET A 311 -5.40 -1.87 7.34
CA MET A 311 -5.03 -2.27 5.98
C MET A 311 -3.62 -1.83 5.58
N SER A 312 -2.98 -0.99 6.38
CA SER A 312 -1.57 -0.61 6.19
C SER A 312 -0.67 -1.83 5.94
N GLY A 313 0.10 -1.80 4.86
CA GLY A 313 0.97 -2.87 4.40
C GLY A 313 0.32 -3.87 3.43
N ALA A 314 -0.99 -3.79 3.20
CA ALA A 314 -1.70 -4.67 2.27
C ALA A 314 -1.13 -4.58 0.84
N PRO A 315 -1.11 -5.68 0.08
CA PRO A 315 -0.69 -5.66 -1.30
C PRO A 315 -1.74 -4.97 -2.17
N THR A 316 -1.26 -4.16 -3.12
CA THR A 316 -2.03 -3.80 -4.32
C THR A 316 -1.56 -4.70 -5.46
N TRP A 317 -2.48 -5.41 -6.10
CA TRP A 317 -2.12 -6.49 -7.01
C TRP A 317 -3.10 -6.66 -8.17
N VAL A 318 -2.60 -7.30 -9.23
CA VAL A 318 -3.36 -7.75 -10.40
C VAL A 318 -3.37 -9.26 -10.49
N SER A 319 -4.45 -9.84 -11.00
CA SER A 319 -4.51 -11.27 -11.30
C SER A 319 -4.09 -11.52 -12.74
N ASN A 320 -3.17 -12.45 -12.96
CA ASN A 320 -2.80 -12.93 -14.29
C ASN A 320 -2.74 -14.46 -14.28
N ASN A 321 -3.60 -15.12 -15.06
CA ASN A 321 -3.70 -16.59 -15.15
C ASN A 321 -3.75 -17.29 -13.78
N GLY A 322 -4.53 -16.74 -12.83
CA GLY A 322 -4.68 -17.31 -11.48
C GLY A 322 -3.51 -17.01 -10.54
N THR A 323 -2.48 -16.27 -10.99
CA THR A 323 -1.36 -15.81 -10.15
C THR A 323 -1.60 -14.38 -9.72
N ALA A 324 -1.34 -14.06 -8.45
CA ALA A 324 -1.38 -12.70 -7.95
C ALA A 324 -0.01 -12.01 -8.11
N TRP A 325 -0.02 -10.84 -8.75
CA TRP A 325 1.15 -10.02 -9.01
C TRP A 325 1.01 -8.68 -8.31
N ALA A 326 1.75 -8.51 -7.22
CA ALA A 326 1.80 -7.27 -6.47
C ALA A 326 2.65 -6.20 -7.19
N LEU A 327 2.17 -4.96 -7.15
CA LEU A 327 2.82 -3.78 -7.77
C LEU A 327 2.97 -2.60 -6.79
N GLY A 328 2.45 -2.73 -5.56
CA GLY A 328 2.57 -1.71 -4.53
C GLY A 328 2.15 -2.20 -3.15
N ILE A 329 2.53 -1.42 -2.14
CA ILE A 329 2.30 -1.67 -0.71
C ILE A 329 1.45 -0.52 -0.18
N HIS A 330 0.25 -0.79 0.34
CA HIS A 330 -0.61 0.26 0.88
C HIS A 330 0.01 0.92 2.12
N THR A 331 0.00 2.24 2.21
CA THR A 331 0.67 2.99 3.30
C THR A 331 -0.12 4.17 3.82
N ASN A 332 -0.97 4.79 2.98
CA ASN A 332 -1.60 6.07 3.30
C ASN A 332 -3.01 6.12 2.73
N GLY A 333 -3.87 6.92 3.37
CA GLY A 333 -5.09 7.35 2.73
C GLY A 333 -5.06 8.75 2.18
N GLU A 334 -6.26 9.31 2.05
CA GLU A 334 -6.50 10.61 1.45
C GLU A 334 -5.73 11.71 2.17
N SER A 335 -5.23 12.67 1.40
CA SER A 335 -4.59 13.88 1.91
C SER A 335 -5.07 15.11 1.15
N LEU A 336 -4.87 16.30 1.71
CA LEU A 336 -5.17 17.56 1.02
C LEU A 336 -4.44 17.71 -0.33
N LEU A 337 -3.28 17.05 -0.49
CA LEU A 337 -2.49 17.08 -1.71
C LEU A 337 -2.99 16.07 -2.75
N THR A 338 -3.71 15.04 -2.32
CA THR A 338 -4.17 13.92 -3.14
C THR A 338 -5.60 13.56 -2.77
N PRO A 339 -6.57 14.48 -2.98
CA PRO A 339 -7.95 14.25 -2.61
C PRO A 339 -8.54 13.08 -3.41
N ASN A 340 -9.49 12.38 -2.81
CA ASN A 340 -10.21 11.23 -3.33
C ASN A 340 -9.30 10.06 -3.76
N THR A 341 -8.15 9.88 -3.13
CA THR A 341 -7.27 8.74 -3.40
C THR A 341 -6.68 8.18 -2.11
N ASN A 342 -6.61 6.86 -2.02
CA ASN A 342 -5.66 6.18 -1.15
C ASN A 342 -4.34 6.00 -1.90
N ALA A 343 -3.26 5.72 -1.17
CA ALA A 343 -1.93 5.62 -1.76
C ALA A 343 -1.10 4.48 -1.17
N GLY A 344 -0.12 4.04 -1.95
CA GLY A 344 0.84 3.04 -1.53
C GLY A 344 2.21 3.27 -2.14
N THR A 345 3.24 2.77 -1.46
CA THR A 345 4.60 2.69 -2.03
C THR A 345 4.59 1.79 -3.25
N ARG A 346 5.03 2.31 -4.39
CA ARG A 346 5.16 1.58 -5.65
C ARG A 346 6.30 0.58 -5.51
N ILE A 347 6.14 -0.63 -6.06
CA ILE A 347 7.27 -1.55 -6.25
C ILE A 347 8.11 -1.03 -7.43
N SER A 348 8.96 -0.05 -7.16
CA SER A 348 10.04 0.40 -8.05
C SER A 348 11.18 -0.64 -8.05
N GLN A 349 12.22 -0.42 -8.87
CA GLN A 349 13.38 -1.32 -8.86
C GLN A 349 14.06 -1.36 -7.48
N ASP A 350 14.22 -0.21 -6.81
CA ASP A 350 14.82 -0.17 -5.48
C ASP A 350 13.99 -0.95 -4.44
N VAL A 351 12.66 -0.85 -4.50
CA VAL A 351 11.76 -1.62 -3.61
C VAL A 351 11.77 -3.10 -3.96
N PHE A 352 11.81 -3.45 -5.24
CA PHE A 352 11.95 -4.84 -5.71
C PHE A 352 13.24 -5.47 -5.17
N ASP A 353 14.34 -4.73 -5.25
CA ASP A 353 15.67 -5.17 -4.80
C ASP A 353 15.70 -5.37 -3.28
N LEU A 354 15.08 -4.47 -2.50
CA LEU A 354 14.89 -4.62 -1.06
C LEU A 354 14.14 -5.91 -0.69
N ILE A 355 12.99 -6.14 -1.32
CA ILE A 355 12.17 -7.34 -1.07
C ILE A 355 12.97 -8.61 -1.43
N THR A 356 13.64 -8.60 -2.58
CA THR A 356 14.43 -9.74 -3.06
C THR A 356 15.60 -10.04 -2.15
N ALA A 357 16.31 -9.01 -1.68
CA ALA A 357 17.44 -9.17 -0.77
C ALA A 357 17.04 -9.88 0.53
N VAL A 358 15.92 -9.49 1.16
CA VAL A 358 15.46 -10.13 2.41
C VAL A 358 15.02 -11.58 2.19
N LYS A 359 14.45 -11.91 1.02
CA LYS A 359 14.05 -13.29 0.70
C LYS A 359 15.22 -14.26 0.74
N GLU A 360 16.39 -13.83 0.27
CA GLU A 360 17.61 -14.64 0.19
C GLU A 360 18.36 -14.75 1.54
N LEU A 361 17.97 -13.95 2.55
CA LEU A 361 18.51 -14.09 3.90
C LEU A 361 17.97 -15.36 4.59
N PRO A 362 18.71 -15.94 5.55
CA PRO A 362 18.34 -17.19 6.23
C PRO A 362 17.11 -17.12 7.17
#